data_AF-A0A834W256-F1
#
_entry.id   AF-A0A834W256-F1
#
_cell.length_a   1.000
_cell.length_b   1.000
_cell.length_c   1.000
_cell.angle_alpha   90.00
_cell.angle_beta   90.00
_cell.angle_gamma   90.00
#
_symmetry.space_group_name_H-M   'P 1'
#
loop_
_entity.id
_entity.type
_entity.pdbx_description
1 polymer ?
#
loop_
_entity_poly.entity_id
_entity_poly.type
_entity_poly.pdbx_seq_one_letter_code
_entity_poly.pdbx_strand_id
1 'polypeptide(L)'
;MDYPKPTDKDLPPSPADDTKPENPSKKPRYSGPGPLKGDDMEILKKMPSVSTTGNGGRRIKGFLYSYTKSEICIVCVCHGSFFTPEEFVMHAGGKGVENPMKHIIVSSKSF
;
A
#
# COMPACT_ATOMS: atom_id res chain seq x y z
N MET A 1 8.18 3.00 -43.19
CA MET A 1 8.25 1.54 -42.98
C MET A 1 7.24 1.21 -41.91
N ASP A 2 6.05 0.80 -42.35
CA ASP A 2 4.93 0.42 -41.48
C ASP A 2 5.07 -1.07 -41.18
N TYR A 3 5.16 -1.45 -39.91
CA TYR A 3 5.11 -2.84 -39.49
C TYR A 3 3.66 -3.19 -39.13
N PRO A 4 3.03 -4.18 -39.78
CA PRO A 4 1.66 -4.56 -39.46
C PRO A 4 1.57 -5.26 -38.10
N LYS A 5 0.48 -4.99 -37.38
CA LYS A 5 0.15 -5.58 -36.07
C LYS A 5 -0.50 -6.97 -36.29
N PRO A 6 -0.09 -8.04 -35.59
CA PRO A 6 -0.71 -9.36 -35.73
C PRO A 6 -2.17 -9.36 -35.26
N THR A 7 -3.03 -10.14 -35.93
CA THR A 7 -4.45 -10.31 -35.59
C THR A 7 -4.68 -11.62 -34.84
N ASP A 8 -5.74 -11.64 -34.02
CA ASP A 8 -6.09 -12.60 -32.94
C ASP A 8 -6.39 -14.05 -33.37
N LYS A 9 -5.85 -14.54 -34.50
CA LYS A 9 -6.24 -15.85 -35.07
C LYS A 9 -5.23 -16.99 -34.90
N ASP A 10 -4.08 -16.74 -34.28
CA ASP A 10 -2.98 -17.73 -34.21
C ASP A 10 -2.74 -18.34 -32.82
N LEU A 11 -3.75 -18.37 -31.93
CA LEU A 11 -3.62 -19.07 -30.64
C LEU A 11 -4.52 -20.34 -30.60
N PRO A 12 -3.96 -21.52 -30.26
CA PRO A 12 -4.75 -22.75 -30.12
C PRO A 12 -5.65 -22.75 -28.87
N PRO A 13 -6.81 -23.45 -28.88
CA PRO A 13 -7.77 -23.43 -27.78
C PRO A 13 -7.34 -24.30 -26.58
N SER A 14 -7.74 -23.85 -25.39
CA SER A 14 -7.50 -24.45 -24.07
C SER A 14 -8.25 -25.76 -23.81
N PRO A 15 -7.80 -26.61 -22.86
CA PRO A 15 -8.67 -27.47 -22.08
C PRO A 15 -8.87 -26.97 -20.63
N ALA A 16 -9.98 -27.42 -20.06
CA ALA A 16 -10.74 -26.85 -18.94
C ALA A 16 -10.25 -27.22 -17.51
N ASP A 17 -10.77 -26.42 -16.57
CA ASP A 17 -10.99 -26.54 -15.12
C ASP A 17 -10.29 -27.63 -14.27
N ASP A 18 -9.58 -27.19 -13.22
CA ASP A 18 -9.65 -27.80 -11.88
C ASP A 18 -9.03 -26.89 -10.77
N THR A 19 -9.92 -26.38 -9.90
CA THR A 19 -9.78 -25.98 -8.48
C THR A 19 -8.49 -25.30 -7.94
N LYS A 20 -8.53 -23.98 -7.67
CA LYS A 20 -7.75 -23.28 -6.59
C LYS A 20 -8.33 -21.87 -6.30
N PRO A 21 -8.48 -21.40 -5.05
CA PRO A 21 -9.28 -20.21 -4.72
C PRO A 21 -8.67 -18.90 -5.25
N GLU A 22 -9.55 -18.03 -5.75
CA GLU A 22 -9.24 -16.67 -6.21
C GLU A 22 -8.56 -15.83 -5.11
N ASN A 23 -7.44 -15.21 -5.46
CA ASN A 23 -6.97 -13.99 -4.79
C ASN A 23 -7.25 -12.80 -5.72
N PRO A 24 -8.35 -12.05 -5.53
CA PRO A 24 -8.65 -10.91 -6.38
C PRO A 24 -7.76 -9.75 -5.98
N SER A 25 -6.56 -9.68 -6.57
CA SER A 25 -5.71 -8.48 -6.58
C SER A 25 -6.39 -7.39 -7.42
N LYS A 26 -7.51 -6.84 -6.94
CA LYS A 26 -8.09 -5.60 -7.44
C LYS A 26 -7.25 -4.45 -6.90
N LYS A 27 -6.15 -4.14 -7.59
CA LYS A 27 -5.43 -2.87 -7.40
C LYS A 27 -6.42 -1.74 -7.73
N PRO A 28 -6.82 -0.88 -6.77
CA PRO A 28 -7.58 0.31 -7.12
C PRO A 28 -6.66 1.15 -8.00
N ARG A 29 -7.14 1.54 -9.20
CA ARG A 29 -6.42 2.52 -10.01
C ARG A 29 -6.48 3.86 -9.25
N TYR A 30 -5.42 4.14 -8.49
CA TYR A 30 -5.24 5.43 -7.85
C TYR A 30 -4.97 6.46 -8.95
N SER A 31 -6.00 7.24 -9.29
CA SER A 31 -5.81 8.53 -9.96
C SER A 31 -4.95 9.38 -9.02
N GLY A 32 -3.71 9.66 -9.43
CA GLY A 32 -2.71 10.33 -8.61
C GLY A 32 -3.23 11.63 -7.97
N PRO A 33 -2.67 12.07 -6.83
CA PRO A 33 -3.17 13.23 -6.15
C PRO A 33 -2.79 14.47 -6.98
N GLY A 34 -3.77 15.31 -7.29
CA GLY A 34 -3.51 16.66 -7.74
C GLY A 34 -2.73 17.45 -6.67
N PRO A 35 -2.26 18.67 -6.97
CA PRO A 35 -1.55 19.49 -5.98
C PRO A 35 -2.39 19.67 -4.72
N LEU A 36 -1.83 19.26 -3.58
CA LEU A 36 -2.44 19.42 -2.27
C LEU A 36 -2.62 20.91 -1.96
N LYS A 37 -3.82 21.32 -1.53
CA LYS A 37 -4.10 22.72 -1.15
C LYS A 37 -3.45 23.05 0.20
N GLY A 38 -3.39 24.33 0.55
CA GLY A 38 -2.75 24.81 1.80
C GLY A 38 -3.29 24.12 3.05
N ASP A 39 -4.60 23.86 3.09
CA ASP A 39 -5.27 23.19 4.21
C ASP A 39 -4.88 21.71 4.31
N ASP A 40 -4.72 21.03 3.16
CA ASP A 40 -4.29 19.63 3.08
C ASP A 40 -2.88 19.47 3.65
N MET A 41 -1.99 20.44 3.38
CA MET A 41 -0.63 20.46 3.93
C MET A 41 -0.60 20.70 5.44
N GLU A 42 -1.53 21.48 5.98
CA GLU A 42 -1.63 21.71 7.43
C GLU A 42 -2.11 20.43 8.16
N ILE A 43 -2.99 19.65 7.53
CA ILE A 43 -3.44 18.35 8.02
C ILE A 43 -2.28 17.35 8.02
N LEU A 44 -1.48 17.29 6.95
CA LEU A 44 -0.30 16.43 6.88
C LEU A 44 0.72 16.75 7.98
N LYS A 45 0.90 18.03 8.36
CA LYS A 45 1.77 18.43 9.48
C LYS A 45 1.27 17.95 10.85
N LYS A 46 -0.04 17.71 10.98
CA LYS A 46 -0.66 17.19 12.20
C LYS A 46 -0.67 15.66 12.26
N MET A 47 -0.26 14.96 11.19
CA MET A 47 -0.28 13.50 11.15
C MET A 47 0.81 12.89 12.05
N PRO A 48 0.44 12.02 13.00
CA PRO A 48 1.41 11.32 13.83
C PRO A 48 2.38 10.50 12.98
N SER A 49 3.67 10.60 13.28
CA SER A 49 4.67 9.74 12.66
C SER A 49 4.60 8.34 13.26
N VAL A 50 4.86 7.34 12.42
CA VAL A 50 4.88 5.93 12.82
C VAL A 50 6.14 5.25 12.32
N SER A 51 6.53 4.17 12.99
CA SER A 51 7.59 3.29 12.52
C SER A 51 7.32 1.84 12.89
N THR A 52 7.87 0.93 12.09
CA THR A 52 7.84 -0.50 12.39
C THR A 52 9.16 -1.14 11.96
N THR A 53 9.53 -2.22 12.63
CA THR A 53 10.76 -2.98 12.39
C THR A 53 10.38 -4.42 12.10
N GLY A 54 10.72 -4.91 10.91
CA GLY A 54 10.49 -6.32 10.54
C GLY A 54 11.52 -7.27 11.14
N ASN A 55 11.30 -8.57 11.00
CA ASN A 55 12.14 -9.62 11.60
C ASN A 55 13.62 -9.59 11.15
N GLY A 56 13.93 -8.93 10.02
CA GLY A 56 15.30 -8.72 9.54
C GLY A 56 15.98 -7.45 10.07
N GLY A 57 15.40 -6.77 11.07
CA GLY A 57 15.92 -5.50 11.59
C GLY A 57 15.69 -4.30 10.67
N ARG A 58 15.09 -4.50 9.49
CA ARG A 58 14.71 -3.42 8.58
C ARG A 58 13.61 -2.58 9.23
N ARG A 59 13.94 -1.32 9.50
CA ARG A 59 12.99 -0.34 10.01
C ARG A 59 12.52 0.58 8.90
N ILE A 60 11.21 0.80 8.84
CA ILE A 60 10.58 1.78 7.95
C ILE A 60 9.81 2.81 8.76
N LYS A 61 9.52 3.96 8.14
CA LYS A 61 8.76 5.06 8.75
C LYS A 61 7.58 5.43 7.88
N GLY A 62 6.57 6.01 8.49
CA GLY A 62 5.39 6.52 7.81
C GLY A 62 4.65 7.57 8.61
N PHE A 63 3.51 7.98 8.10
CA PHE A 63 2.57 8.87 8.76
C PHE A 63 1.20 8.21 8.83
N LEU A 64 0.53 8.34 9.97
CA LEU A 64 -0.84 7.87 10.12
C LEU A 64 -1.79 8.79 9.37
N TYR A 65 -2.60 8.22 8.49
CA TYR A 65 -3.58 8.90 7.66
C TYR A 65 -4.97 8.31 7.91
N SER A 66 -5.94 9.13 8.34
CA SER A 66 -7.34 8.68 8.47
C SER A 66 -8.06 8.79 7.13
N TYR A 67 -8.53 7.68 6.58
CA TYR A 67 -9.37 7.68 5.37
C TYR A 67 -10.84 7.92 5.72
N THR A 68 -11.31 7.29 6.80
CA THR A 68 -12.64 7.53 7.38
C THR A 68 -12.52 7.68 8.91
N LYS A 69 -13.65 7.86 9.60
CA LYS A 69 -13.67 7.86 11.08
C LYS A 69 -13.27 6.51 11.69
N SER A 70 -13.38 5.42 10.92
CA SER A 70 -13.14 4.05 11.38
C SER A 70 -11.95 3.36 10.69
N GLU A 71 -11.44 3.93 9.60
CA GLU A 71 -10.37 3.33 8.80
C GLU A 71 -9.15 4.23 8.74
N ILE A 72 -8.00 3.62 9.07
CA ILE A 72 -6.69 4.24 9.02
C ILE A 72 -5.81 3.58 7.97
N CYS A 73 -5.01 4.41 7.32
CA CYS A 73 -3.94 4.01 6.42
C CYS A 73 -2.62 4.62 6.93
N ILE A 74 -1.51 4.09 6.44
CA ILE A 74 -0.16 4.59 6.73
C ILE A 74 0.51 4.92 5.40
N VAL A 75 0.98 6.15 5.27
CA VAL A 75 1.80 6.55 4.11
C VAL A 75 3.27 6.25 4.43
N CYS A 76 3.91 5.33 3.70
CA CYS A 76 5.36 5.07 3.85
C CYS A 76 6.14 6.23 3.26
N VAL A 77 7.12 6.74 4.00
CA VAL A 77 8.04 7.79 3.48
C VAL A 77 9.02 7.26 2.44
N CYS A 78 8.97 5.95 2.19
CA CYS A 78 9.86 5.16 1.36
C CYS A 78 9.62 5.45 -0.13
N HIS A 79 8.35 5.54 -0.52
CA HIS A 79 7.89 5.78 -1.89
C HIS A 79 6.47 6.37 -1.94
N GLY A 80 5.93 6.85 -0.81
CA GLY A 80 4.64 7.56 -0.74
C GLY A 80 3.40 6.67 -0.90
N SER A 81 3.55 5.36 -0.83
CA SER A 81 2.42 4.43 -0.95
C SER A 81 1.64 4.32 0.37
N PHE A 82 0.32 4.17 0.24
CA PHE A 82 -0.58 3.89 1.36
C PHE A 82 -0.59 2.40 1.66
N PHE A 83 -0.58 2.08 2.94
CA PHE A 83 -0.62 0.72 3.47
C PHE A 83 -1.67 0.63 4.57
N THR A 84 -2.38 -0.49 4.62
CA THR A 84 -3.04 -0.90 5.87
C THR A 84 -1.98 -1.16 6.95
N PRO A 85 -2.36 -1.20 8.25
CA PRO A 85 -1.42 -1.54 9.32
C PRO A 85 -0.67 -2.86 9.08
N GLU A 86 -1.35 -3.90 8.58
CA GLU A 86 -0.74 -5.18 8.28
C GLU A 86 0.28 -5.08 7.14
N GLU A 87 -0.10 -4.46 6.03
CA GLU A 87 0.80 -4.30 4.89
C GLU A 87 2.02 -3.46 5.23
N PHE A 88 1.89 -2.46 6.12
CA PHE A 88 3.02 -1.65 6.57
C PHE A 88 4.04 -2.51 7.34
N VAL A 89 3.59 -3.41 8.21
CA VAL A 89 4.49 -4.33 8.94
C VAL A 89 5.12 -5.34 7.99
N MET A 90 4.36 -5.88 7.04
CA MET A 90 4.89 -6.77 6.00
C MET A 90 5.90 -6.06 5.09
N HIS A 91 5.70 -4.77 4.81
CA HIS A 91 6.60 -3.96 4.00
C HIS A 91 7.99 -3.83 4.64
N ALA A 92 8.06 -3.82 5.98
CA ALA A 92 9.32 -3.88 6.73
C ALA A 92 9.97 -5.28 6.74
N GLY A 93 9.31 -6.29 6.18
CA GLY A 93 9.74 -7.69 6.20
C GLY A 93 9.16 -8.50 7.36
N GLY A 94 8.07 -8.06 8.00
CA GLY A 94 7.30 -8.87 8.94
C GLY A 94 6.60 -10.05 8.25
N LYS A 95 6.35 -11.15 8.97
CA LYS A 95 5.59 -12.33 8.50
C LYS A 95 4.49 -12.66 9.51
N GLY A 96 3.31 -13.04 9.03
CA GLY A 96 2.21 -13.57 9.86
C GLY A 96 1.85 -12.64 11.02
N VAL A 97 1.45 -11.41 10.69
CA VAL A 97 1.34 -10.33 11.68
C VAL A 97 0.02 -10.44 12.43
N GLU A 98 -0.02 -11.28 13.45
CA GLU A 98 -1.12 -11.25 14.40
C GLU A 98 -1.09 -9.92 15.17
N ASN A 99 -2.21 -9.18 15.20
CA ASN A 99 -2.31 -7.88 15.85
C ASN A 99 -1.30 -6.82 15.33
N PRO A 100 -1.39 -6.40 14.05
CA PRO A 100 -0.42 -5.51 13.40
C PRO A 100 -0.18 -4.19 14.13
N MET A 101 -1.20 -3.67 14.81
CA MET A 101 -1.10 -2.45 15.60
C MET A 101 -0.04 -2.52 16.72
N LYS A 102 0.22 -3.69 17.30
CA LYS A 102 1.23 -3.86 18.37
C LYS A 102 2.66 -3.69 17.87
N HIS A 103 2.87 -3.86 16.56
CA HIS A 103 4.19 -3.76 15.92
C HIS A 103 4.48 -2.37 15.37
N ILE A 104 3.54 -1.43 15.53
CA ILE A 104 3.65 -0.08 15.01
C ILE A 104 3.83 0.89 16.18
N ILE A 105 4.95 1.58 16.16
CA ILE A 105 5.30 2.58 17.18
C ILE A 105 4.87 3.94 16.66
N VAL A 106 3.96 4.60 17.37
CA VAL A 106 3.53 5.98 17.11
C VAL A 106 4.44 6.94 17.86
N SER A 107 4.94 7.96 17.19
CA SER A 107 5.70 9.05 17.79
C SER A 107 4.91 10.35 17.63
N SER A 108 4.47 10.91 18.76
CA SER A 108 3.70 12.15 18.87
C SER A 108 4.57 13.42 18.79
N LYS A 109 5.79 13.32 18.25
CA LYS A 109 6.61 14.51 18.02
C LYS A 109 6.02 15.27 16.84
N SER A 110 5.48 16.45 17.12
CA SER A 110 5.22 17.46 16.10
C SER A 110 6.54 17.81 15.41
N PHE A 111 6.53 17.89 14.08
CA PHE A 111 7.63 18.42 13.29
C PHE A 111 7.66 19.95 13.35
#